data_AF-A0A1V5P466-F1
#
_entry.id   AF-A0A1V5P466-F1
#
_cell.length_a   1.000
_cell.length_b   1.000
_cell.length_c   1.000
_cell.angle_alpha   90.00
_cell.angle_beta   90.00
_cell.angle_gamma   90.00
#
_symmetry.space_group_name_H-M   'P 1'
#
loop_
_entity.id
_entity.type
_entity.pdbx_description
1 polymer ?
#
loop_
_entity_poly.entity_id
_entity_poly.type
_entity_poly.pdbx_seq_one_letter_code
_entity_poly.pdbx_strand_id
1 'polypeptide(L)'
;MLVATPEALQARFAARNATGERHPGHVDTSFEGEFAAQLKAGLYGPLDLPGTVVVVDTTNLATVNFSAVIETACEWVTGQSQSTVER
;
A
#
# COMPACT_ATOMS: atom_id res chain seq x y z
N MET A 1 -5.46 2.37 1.61
CA MET A 1 -4.49 1.44 2.23
C MET A 1 -4.31 0.25 1.32
N LEU A 2 -3.07 -0.05 0.92
CA LEU A 2 -2.77 -1.28 0.18
C LEU A 2 -2.22 -2.30 1.17
N VAL A 3 -2.74 -3.52 1.13
CA VAL A 3 -2.23 -4.63 1.93
C VAL A 3 -1.75 -5.74 1.01
N ALA A 4 -0.84 -6.58 1.49
CA ALA A 4 -0.43 -7.81 0.83
C ALA A 4 0.19 -8.73 1.88
N THR A 5 0.28 -10.03 1.58
CA THR A 5 1.02 -10.95 2.43
C THR A 5 2.51 -10.55 2.50
N PRO A 6 3.18 -10.76 3.65
CA PRO A 6 4.61 -10.49 3.78
C PRO A 6 5.45 -11.18 2.70
N GLU A 7 5.08 -12.40 2.34
CA GLU A 7 5.76 -13.20 1.32
C GLU A 7 5.65 -12.54 -0.07
N ALA A 8 4.46 -12.03 -0.42
CA ALA A 8 4.26 -11.32 -1.67
C ALA A 8 5.06 -10.01 -1.72
N LEU A 9 5.15 -9.29 -0.60
CA LEU A 9 5.95 -8.05 -0.52
C LEU A 9 7.46 -8.33 -0.61
N GLN A 10 7.94 -9.36 0.08
CA GLN A 10 9.35 -9.75 0.03
C GLN A 10 9.76 -10.22 -1.37
N ALA A 11 8.95 -11.04 -2.03
CA ALA A 11 9.19 -11.47 -3.39
C ALA A 11 9.27 -10.29 -4.37
N ARG A 12 8.37 -9.31 -4.25
CA ARG A 12 8.39 -8.08 -5.06
C ARG A 12 9.61 -7.22 -4.79
N PHE A 13 10.02 -7.10 -3.53
CA PHE A 13 11.21 -6.35 -3.15
C PHE A 13 12.47 -6.95 -3.77
N ALA A 14 12.65 -8.27 -3.62
CA ALA A 14 13.78 -8.99 -4.18
C ALA A 14 13.83 -8.88 -5.71
N ALA A 15 12.69 -9.02 -6.39
CA ALA A 15 12.60 -8.87 -7.84
C ALA A 15 13.03 -7.47 -8.30
N ARG A 16 12.56 -6.41 -7.63
CA ARG A 16 12.96 -5.02 -7.94
C ARG A 16 14.46 -4.79 -7.76
N ASN A 17 15.04 -5.31 -6.68
CA ASN A 17 16.47 -5.20 -6.43
C ASN A 17 17.29 -5.90 -7.53
N ALA A 18 16.85 -7.08 -7.97
CA ALA A 18 17.52 -7.86 -9.01
C ALA A 18 17.48 -7.20 -10.40
N THR A 19 16.41 -6.46 -10.74
CA THR A 19 16.27 -5.80 -12.04
C THR A 19 17.12 -4.54 -12.21
N GLY A 20 17.64 -3.96 -11.13
CA GLY A 20 18.38 -2.70 -11.17
C GLY A 20 17.52 -1.46 -11.51
N GLU A 21 16.19 -1.61 -11.62
CA GLU A 21 15.26 -0.49 -11.85
C GLU A 21 15.21 0.47 -10.66
N ARG A 22 15.64 0.02 -9.48
CA ARG A 22 15.67 0.85 -8.27
C ARG A 22 16.97 1.64 -8.21
N HIS A 23 16.85 2.94 -7.94
CA HIS A 23 18.01 3.84 -7.92
C HIS A 23 19.02 3.41 -6.84
N PRO A 24 20.34 3.36 -7.14
CA PRO A 24 21.37 2.83 -6.24
C PRO A 24 21.50 3.59 -4.90
N GLY A 25 21.00 4.82 -4.83
CA GLY A 25 20.95 5.62 -3.60
C GLY A 25 19.98 5.09 -2.51
N HIS A 26 19.19 4.06 -2.78
CA HIS A 26 18.25 3.50 -1.79
C HIS A 26 18.89 2.59 -0.73
N VAL A 27 20.13 2.15 -0.90
CA VAL A 27 20.89 1.30 0.07
C VAL A 27 20.07 0.12 0.61
N ASP A 28 19.27 -0.48 -0.27
CA ASP A 28 18.25 -1.48 0.08
C ASP A 28 18.84 -2.78 0.69
N THR A 29 20.11 -3.08 0.41
CA THR A 29 20.82 -4.28 0.91
C THR A 29 20.97 -4.31 2.43
N SER A 30 20.96 -3.16 3.11
CA SER A 30 20.98 -3.08 4.57
C SER A 30 19.58 -3.19 5.20
N PHE A 31 18.51 -3.12 4.39
CA PHE A 31 17.15 -2.87 4.84
C PHE A 31 16.24 -4.11 4.80
N GLU A 32 16.66 -5.21 4.16
CA GLU A 32 15.81 -6.42 4.00
C GLU A 32 15.39 -7.04 5.34
N GLY A 33 16.32 -7.15 6.30
CA GLY A 33 16.02 -7.72 7.62
C GLY A 33 15.10 -6.83 8.45
N GLU A 34 15.30 -5.52 8.39
CA GLU A 34 14.46 -4.54 9.10
C GLU A 34 13.06 -4.45 8.48
N PHE A 35 12.96 -4.52 7.15
CA PHE A 35 11.69 -4.46 6.43
C PHE A 35 10.75 -5.61 6.81
N ALA A 36 11.24 -6.85 6.88
CA ALA A 36 10.44 -7.99 7.30
C ALA A 36 9.94 -7.85 8.75
N ALA A 37 10.79 -7.34 9.66
CA ALA A 37 10.41 -7.08 11.04
C ALA A 37 9.37 -5.96 11.17
N GLN A 38 9.52 -4.87 10.41
CA GLN A 38 8.58 -3.74 10.39
C GLN A 38 7.22 -4.11 9.79
N LEU A 39 7.20 -4.95 8.74
CA LEU A 39 5.97 -5.51 8.18
C LEU A 39 5.23 -6.34 9.23
N LYS A 40 5.92 -7.23 9.95
CA LYS A 40 5.33 -8.06 11.00
C LYS A 40 4.84 -7.23 12.19
N ALA A 41 5.49 -6.11 12.49
CA ALA A 41 5.09 -5.19 13.54
C ALA A 41 3.85 -4.34 13.17
N GLY A 42 3.35 -4.43 11.94
CA GLY A 42 2.20 -3.64 11.50
C GLY A 42 2.47 -2.14 11.45
N LEU A 43 3.74 -1.75 11.30
CA LEU A 43 4.19 -0.35 11.38
C LEU A 43 3.53 0.53 10.29
N TYR A 44 3.15 -0.07 9.16
CA TYR A 44 2.56 0.60 8.02
C TYR A 44 1.04 0.47 8.07
N GLY A 45 0.38 1.43 8.71
CA GLY A 45 -1.07 1.57 8.76
C GLY A 45 -1.54 2.87 8.09
N PRO A 46 -2.87 3.05 7.91
CA PRO A 46 -3.41 4.34 7.53
C PRO A 46 -3.07 5.39 8.60
N LEU A 47 -2.89 6.64 8.18
CA LEU A 47 -2.80 7.76 9.12
C LEU A 47 -4.13 7.90 9.85
N ASP A 48 -4.07 8.29 11.13
CA ASP A 48 -5.24 8.61 11.94
C ASP A 48 -5.81 9.97 11.55
N LEU A 49 -6.49 9.99 10.40
CA LEU A 49 -7.13 11.15 9.82
C LEU A 49 -8.62 10.88 9.65
N PRO A 50 -9.48 11.90 9.78
CA PRO A 50 -10.89 11.75 9.50
C PRO A 50 -11.10 11.39 8.02
N GLY A 51 -12.04 10.47 7.78
CA GLY A 51 -12.40 10.03 6.44
C GLY A 51 -12.47 8.51 6.35
N THR A 52 -12.94 8.05 5.20
CA THR A 52 -13.04 6.62 4.93
C THR A 52 -11.67 6.07 4.54
N VAL A 53 -11.35 4.85 4.94
CA VAL A 53 -10.16 4.12 4.48
C VAL A 53 -10.60 3.03 3.52
N VAL A 54 -10.21 3.13 2.25
CA VAL A 54 -10.35 2.04 1.29
C VAL A 54 -9.18 1.09 1.47
N VAL A 55 -9.45 -0.19 1.76
CA VAL A 55 -8.44 -1.24 1.86
C VAL A 55 -8.47 -2.08 0.60
N VAL A 56 -7.33 -2.18 -0.09
CA VAL A 56 -7.18 -3.00 -1.29
C VAL A 56 -6.13 -4.06 -1.02
N ASP A 57 -6.53 -5.33 -1.08
CA ASP A 57 -5.59 -6.44 -1.04
C ASP A 57 -4.92 -6.61 -2.40
N THR A 58 -3.61 -6.42 -2.39
CA THR A 58 -2.74 -6.50 -3.56
C THR A 58 -1.88 -7.74 -3.54
N THR A 59 -2.17 -8.75 -2.69
CA THR A 59 -1.43 -10.04 -2.64
C THR A 59 -1.36 -10.67 -4.02
N ASN A 60 -2.48 -10.69 -4.74
CA ASN A 60 -2.54 -11.08 -6.14
C ASN A 60 -3.10 -9.91 -6.98
N LEU A 61 -2.27 -9.32 -7.85
CA LEU A 61 -2.70 -8.20 -8.68
C LEU A 61 -3.73 -8.61 -9.74
N ALA A 62 -3.77 -9.87 -10.16
CA ALA A 62 -4.74 -10.35 -11.13
C ALA A 62 -6.18 -10.38 -10.59
N THR A 63 -6.34 -10.35 -9.27
CA THR A 63 -7.66 -10.34 -8.62
C THR A 63 -8.10 -8.93 -8.21
N VAL A 64 -7.25 -7.92 -8.40
CA VAL A 64 -7.59 -6.54 -8.06
C VAL A 64 -8.51 -5.96 -9.12
N ASN A 65 -9.68 -5.46 -8.70
CA ASN A 65 -10.56 -4.68 -9.57
C ASN A 65 -10.05 -3.23 -9.66
N PHE A 66 -9.11 -2.99 -10.58
CA PHE A 66 -8.51 -1.67 -10.77
C PHE A 66 -9.54 -0.60 -11.15
N SER A 67 -10.54 -0.94 -11.98
CA SER A 67 -11.59 0.00 -12.37
C SER A 67 -12.37 0.50 -11.16
N ALA A 68 -12.81 -0.39 -10.28
CA ALA A 68 -13.54 0.01 -9.06
C ALA A 68 -12.68 0.86 -8.12
N VAL A 69 -11.38 0.55 -7.99
CA VAL A 69 -10.45 1.35 -7.17
C VAL A 69 -10.28 2.75 -7.75
N ILE A 70 -10.12 2.86 -9.07
CA ILE A 70 -9.95 4.15 -9.77
C ILE A 70 -11.24 4.96 -9.70
N GLU A 71 -12.40 4.34 -9.93
CA GLU A 71 -13.71 5.00 -9.83
C GLU A 71 -13.92 5.56 -8.41
N THR A 72 -13.67 4.75 -7.37
CA THR A 72 -13.77 5.20 -5.97
C THR A 72 -12.83 6.37 -5.70
N ALA A 73 -11.58 6.30 -6.18
CA ALA A 73 -10.62 7.38 -6.00
C ALA A 73 -11.04 8.65 -6.75
N CYS A 74 -11.56 8.53 -7.97
CA CYS A 74 -12.06 9.64 -8.76
C CYS A 74 -13.27 10.30 -8.10
N GLU A 75 -14.23 9.53 -7.59
CA GLU A 75 -15.38 10.06 -6.85
C GLU A 75 -14.92 10.89 -5.64
N TRP A 76 -13.93 10.40 -4.89
CA TRP A 76 -13.41 11.13 -3.73
C TRP A 76 -12.65 12.39 -4.11
N VAL A 77 -11.83 12.33 -5.16
CA VAL A 77 -11.02 13.48 -5.61
C VAL A 77 -11.89 14.55 -6.29
N THR A 78 -12.94 14.15 -7.01
CA THR A 78 -13.80 15.07 -7.79
C THR A 78 -15.04 15.55 -7.03
N GLY A 79 -15.45 14.85 -5.97
CA GLY A 79 -16.26 15.45 -4.91
C GLY A 79 -17.24 14.50 -4.23
N GLN A 80 -16.94 14.16 -2.97
CA GLN A 80 -17.88 14.31 -1.84
C GLN A 80 -17.12 14.54 -0.52
N SER A 81 -17.19 15.78 -0.03
CA SER A 81 -17.23 16.06 1.41
C SER A 81 -18.56 15.52 1.96
N GLN A 82 -18.58 14.33 2.56
CA GLN A 82 -19.66 14.01 3.49
C GLN A 82 -19.24 14.46 4.89
N SER A 83 -19.67 15.67 5.24
CA SER A 83 -19.85 16.04 6.63
C SER A 83 -20.97 15.18 7.21
N THR A 84 -20.62 14.24 8.09
CA THR A 84 -21.58 13.76 9.08
C THR A 84 -21.11 14.26 10.43
N VAL A 85 -21.65 15.43 10.78
CA VAL A 85 -21.77 15.85 12.18
C VAL A 85 -22.87 14.98 12.78
N GLU A 86 -22.52 14.02 13.62
CA GLU A 86 -23.48 13.45 14.57
C GLU A 86 -23.42 14.25 15.87
N ARG A 87 -24.62 14.56 16.37
CA ARG A 87 -24.91 15.41 17.54
C ARG A 87 -24.73 14.67 18.86
#